data_AF-A0A3M7KX08-F1
#
_entry.id   AF-A0A3M7KX08-F1
#
_cell.length_a   1.000
_cell.length_b   1.000
_cell.length_c   1.000
_cell.angle_alpha   90.00
_cell.angle_beta   90.00
_cell.angle_gamma   90.00
#
_symmetry.space_group_name_H-M   'P 1'
#
loop_
_entity.id
_entity.type
_entity.pdbx_description
1 polymer ?
#
loop_
_entity_poly.entity_id
_entity_poly.type
_entity_poly.pdbx_seq_one_letter_code
_entity_poly.pdbx_strand_id
1 'polypeptide(L)'
;MELQEGMLVCDVCGSVDQVIECIWGLKKTRESGAVQERTALPVKESLRAYVEILQHLLQRQAKVLVEELGCDPGVMPLLRSLWYRCLNHSRLLHSEFCQDLTQRVHELDAKERAGGIHGRNLHGPAWLFMTTLSRVLAPHVTLELCFLAAWTARAAVSPHDITRSAASGRLPFLTLAADSEEFMAPYRALISRLYLARAGAPNAATLMHGALRLAAALRLPLPPLNAGLWLCRWRHELGLPHGVAEASEQLARLHCPPGSRAMHLRPHAPQHPWAMLMACVLCTLRFVYGLDGHGRRGETWRGDKRGAAPPEGGWVRWAAAALTRRCGATVGPTNVAEGLAMPREDLAEWLAFLRSKHFVGHSCPEDLAEACALLERAGRAFLGAALDEDATSGAAAARRPDGGATPPDSTPLADGTYTWIGKLGPHGWVALPSDYAAVLAACAAHVWCTPLTMHRMVLEVDWAMVRTEVKVAYEADAMEPLKLERIREEGRLLQEMRKEFRDALARMGLTEETVRMHAA
;
A
#
# COMPACT_ATOMS: atom_id res chain seq x y z
N MET A 1 -11.75 -14.98 -37.64
CA MET A 1 -12.70 -15.93 -37.06
C MET A 1 -13.64 -15.11 -36.20
N GLU A 2 -14.87 -14.96 -36.68
CA GLU A 2 -15.86 -13.99 -36.20
C GLU A 2 -16.31 -14.32 -34.77
N LEU A 3 -16.44 -13.28 -33.96
CA LEU A 3 -16.92 -13.32 -32.58
C LEU A 3 -18.45 -13.23 -32.60
N GLN A 4 -19.14 -14.23 -32.05
CA GLN A 4 -20.53 -14.07 -31.61
C GLN A 4 -20.58 -13.84 -30.10
N GLU A 5 -21.35 -12.81 -29.75
CA GLU A 5 -21.71 -12.37 -28.41
C GLU A 5 -22.65 -13.37 -27.72
N GLY A 6 -22.49 -13.50 -26.41
CA GLY A 6 -23.55 -13.94 -25.51
C GLY A 6 -23.35 -15.32 -24.86
N MET A 7 -22.56 -15.38 -23.78
CA MET A 7 -22.85 -16.31 -22.68
C MET A 7 -22.10 -15.93 -21.39
N LEU A 8 -22.87 -15.61 -20.36
CA LEU A 8 -22.45 -15.35 -18.99
C LEU A 8 -21.84 -16.62 -18.35
N VAL A 9 -20.54 -16.82 -18.51
CA VAL A 9 -19.71 -17.68 -17.65
C VAL A 9 -18.34 -17.02 -17.50
N CYS A 10 -17.75 -17.14 -16.33
CA CYS A 10 -16.45 -16.60 -15.92
C CYS A 10 -15.30 -16.93 -16.90
N ASP A 11 -15.11 -16.12 -17.95
CA ASP A 11 -14.05 -16.23 -18.96
C ASP A 11 -12.71 -15.59 -18.50
N VAL A 12 -12.31 -15.83 -17.25
CA VAL A 12 -11.11 -15.20 -16.66
C VAL A 12 -9.80 -15.86 -17.13
N CYS A 13 -9.84 -17.03 -17.76
CA CYS A 13 -8.67 -17.63 -18.39
C CYS A 13 -9.10 -18.66 -19.44
N GLY A 14 -8.45 -18.63 -20.60
CA GLY A 14 -8.43 -19.83 -21.46
C GLY A 14 -7.99 -21.03 -20.61
N SER A 15 -8.53 -22.20 -20.92
CA SER A 15 -8.19 -23.46 -20.27
C SER A 15 -6.67 -23.58 -20.09
N VAL A 16 -6.22 -24.12 -18.95
CA VAL A 16 -4.80 -24.48 -18.73
C VAL A 16 -4.27 -25.34 -19.89
N ASP A 17 -5.14 -26.16 -20.49
CA ASP A 17 -4.81 -26.96 -21.67
C ASP A 17 -4.48 -26.08 -22.89
N GLN A 18 -5.14 -24.94 -23.10
CA GLN A 18 -4.81 -24.02 -24.22
C GLN A 18 -3.46 -23.32 -24.05
N VAL A 19 -3.11 -22.94 -22.81
CA VAL A 19 -1.83 -22.28 -22.50
C VAL A 19 -0.68 -23.28 -22.65
N ILE A 20 -0.87 -24.50 -22.15
CA ILE A 20 0.13 -25.57 -22.24
C ILE A 20 0.24 -26.10 -23.67
N GLU A 21 -0.86 -26.21 -24.43
CA GLU A 21 -0.81 -26.56 -25.85
C GLU A 21 -0.07 -25.50 -26.68
N CYS A 22 -0.24 -24.22 -26.39
CA CYS A 22 0.50 -23.15 -27.07
C CYS A 22 2.00 -23.17 -26.77
N ILE A 23 2.41 -23.52 -25.55
CA ILE A 23 3.82 -23.47 -25.12
C ILE A 23 4.53 -24.81 -25.37
N TRP A 24 3.83 -25.95 -25.27
CA TRP A 24 4.39 -27.31 -25.37
C TRP A 24 3.95 -28.11 -26.61
N GLY A 25 2.96 -27.66 -27.39
CA GLY A 25 2.52 -28.35 -28.60
C GLY A 25 2.02 -29.78 -28.38
N LEU A 26 1.43 -30.10 -27.22
CA LEU A 26 1.07 -31.46 -26.83
C LEU A 26 -0.44 -31.71 -26.89
N LYS A 27 -0.89 -32.54 -27.85
CA LYS A 27 -2.25 -33.14 -27.85
C LYS A 27 -2.37 -34.15 -26.71
N LYS A 28 -3.48 -34.07 -25.96
CA LYS A 28 -3.86 -34.95 -24.85
C LYS A 28 -4.04 -36.40 -25.35
N THR A 29 -3.07 -37.29 -25.10
CA THR A 29 -3.26 -38.75 -25.22
C THR A 29 -3.69 -39.31 -23.87
N ARG A 30 -4.91 -39.86 -23.83
CA ARG A 30 -5.48 -40.51 -22.66
C ARG A 30 -5.12 -41.99 -22.74
N GLU A 31 -4.04 -42.39 -22.09
CA GLU A 31 -3.73 -43.81 -21.89
C GLU A 31 -4.32 -44.30 -20.58
N SER A 32 -5.17 -45.30 -20.70
CA SER A 32 -5.88 -45.98 -19.63
C SER A 32 -5.09 -47.17 -19.11
N GLY A 33 -4.94 -47.24 -17.79
CA GLY A 33 -5.07 -48.48 -17.02
C GLY A 33 -3.90 -49.46 -16.98
N ALA A 34 -3.35 -49.56 -15.76
CA ALA A 34 -2.89 -50.77 -15.06
C ALA A 34 -1.40 -51.14 -15.02
N VAL A 35 -1.07 -51.69 -13.84
CA VAL A 35 0.15 -52.38 -13.38
C VAL A 35 1.18 -51.50 -12.66
N GLN A 36 1.29 -51.82 -11.38
CA GLN A 36 1.98 -51.12 -10.31
C GLN A 36 3.46 -51.53 -10.28
N GLU A 37 4.21 -51.08 -11.28
CA GLU A 37 5.65 -50.87 -11.13
C GLU A 37 5.82 -49.62 -10.24
N ARG A 38 6.78 -49.61 -9.30
CA ARG A 38 7.08 -48.40 -8.51
C ARG A 38 7.68 -47.34 -9.45
N THR A 39 6.80 -46.62 -10.13
CA THR A 39 7.09 -45.64 -11.17
C THR A 39 7.97 -44.52 -10.62
N ALA A 40 8.93 -44.08 -11.44
CA ALA A 40 9.77 -42.91 -11.20
C ALA A 40 8.94 -41.70 -10.73
N LEU A 41 9.51 -40.86 -9.86
CA LEU A 41 8.84 -39.66 -9.36
C LEU A 41 8.31 -38.78 -10.52
N PRO A 42 7.02 -38.38 -10.52
CA PRO A 42 6.41 -37.65 -11.63
C PRO A 42 6.75 -36.16 -11.57
N VAL A 43 8.01 -35.80 -11.87
CA VAL A 43 8.53 -34.43 -11.72
C VAL A 43 7.80 -33.44 -12.62
N LYS A 44 7.53 -33.82 -13.87
CA LYS A 44 6.86 -32.98 -14.87
C LYS A 44 5.42 -32.67 -14.49
N GLU A 45 4.67 -33.68 -14.07
CA GLU A 45 3.29 -33.55 -13.62
C GLU A 45 3.22 -32.78 -12.30
N SER A 46 4.17 -33.00 -11.39
CA SER A 46 4.26 -32.23 -10.14
C SER A 46 4.56 -30.75 -10.39
N LEU A 47 5.40 -30.43 -11.38
CA LEU A 47 5.70 -29.05 -11.75
C LEU A 47 4.47 -28.36 -12.36
N ARG A 48 3.74 -29.06 -13.23
CA ARG A 48 2.44 -28.60 -13.76
C ARG A 48 1.44 -28.36 -12.63
N ALA A 49 1.32 -29.32 -11.71
CA ALA A 49 0.43 -29.22 -10.57
C ALA A 49 0.75 -28.01 -9.67
N TYR A 50 2.03 -27.75 -9.41
CA TYR A 50 2.45 -26.57 -8.65
C TYR A 50 2.01 -25.25 -9.29
N VAL A 51 2.18 -25.13 -10.62
CA VAL A 51 1.76 -23.93 -11.36
C VAL A 51 0.22 -23.79 -11.35
N GLU A 52 -0.51 -24.89 -11.50
CA GLU A 52 -1.99 -24.90 -11.44
C GLU A 52 -2.49 -24.48 -10.05
N ILE A 53 -1.87 -24.94 -8.97
CA ILE A 53 -2.16 -24.50 -7.60
C ILE A 53 -2.02 -22.97 -7.45
N LEU A 54 -0.89 -22.41 -7.91
CA LEU A 54 -0.67 -20.96 -7.84
C LEU A 54 -1.62 -20.17 -8.73
N GLN A 55 -1.99 -20.72 -9.89
CA GLN A 55 -2.97 -20.10 -10.77
C GLN A 55 -4.36 -20.08 -10.14
N HIS A 56 -4.81 -21.18 -9.53
CA HIS A 56 -6.08 -21.23 -8.81
C HIS A 56 -6.10 -20.28 -7.61
N LEU A 57 -4.99 -20.18 -6.88
CA LEU A 57 -4.82 -19.17 -5.84
C LEU A 57 -5.02 -17.76 -6.41
N LEU A 58 -4.30 -17.44 -7.49
CA LEU A 58 -4.34 -16.13 -8.13
C LEU A 58 -5.74 -15.77 -8.66
N GLN A 59 -6.48 -16.74 -9.21
CA GLN A 59 -7.87 -16.55 -9.66
C GLN A 59 -8.79 -16.16 -8.49
N ARG A 60 -8.68 -16.84 -7.36
CA ARG A 60 -9.48 -16.50 -6.17
C ARG A 60 -9.08 -15.15 -5.60
N GLN A 61 -7.80 -14.83 -5.59
CA GLN A 61 -7.31 -13.50 -5.18
C GLN A 61 -7.84 -12.39 -6.12
N ALA A 62 -7.89 -12.64 -7.43
CA ALA A 62 -8.42 -11.69 -8.42
C ALA A 62 -9.89 -11.34 -8.16
N LYS A 63 -10.69 -12.34 -7.79
CA LYS A 63 -12.09 -12.14 -7.41
C LYS A 63 -12.22 -11.21 -6.20
N VAL A 64 -11.39 -11.43 -5.17
CA VAL A 64 -11.34 -10.58 -3.97
C VAL A 64 -10.89 -9.15 -4.30
N LEU A 65 -9.96 -8.96 -5.26
CA LEU A 65 -9.56 -7.61 -5.69
C LEU A 65 -10.75 -6.79 -6.21
N VAL A 66 -11.65 -7.42 -6.98
CA VAL A 66 -12.81 -6.74 -7.56
C VAL A 66 -13.94 -6.59 -6.53
N GLU A 67 -14.30 -7.67 -5.86
CA GLU A 67 -15.49 -7.71 -4.98
C GLU A 67 -15.27 -6.99 -3.64
N GLU A 68 -14.09 -7.14 -3.03
CA GLU A 68 -13.83 -6.59 -1.69
C GLU A 68 -12.95 -5.34 -1.72
N LEU A 69 -11.94 -5.30 -2.59
CA LEU A 69 -11.00 -4.18 -2.68
C LEU A 69 -11.43 -3.11 -3.70
N GLY A 70 -12.56 -3.30 -4.37
CA GLY A 70 -13.17 -2.30 -5.24
C GLY A 70 -12.34 -1.96 -6.49
N CYS A 71 -11.49 -2.87 -6.95
CA CYS A 71 -10.80 -2.71 -8.23
C CYS A 71 -11.78 -2.80 -9.39
N ASP A 72 -11.53 -2.03 -10.45
CA ASP A 72 -12.23 -2.18 -11.72
C ASP A 72 -12.05 -3.61 -12.28
N PRO A 73 -13.10 -4.27 -12.82
CA PRO A 73 -13.01 -5.61 -13.39
C PRO A 73 -11.92 -5.78 -14.47
N GLY A 74 -11.50 -4.69 -15.12
CA GLY A 74 -10.35 -4.63 -16.02
C GLY A 74 -9.01 -5.02 -15.38
N VAL A 75 -8.93 -5.14 -14.06
CA VAL A 75 -7.76 -5.69 -13.35
C VAL A 75 -7.52 -7.16 -13.69
N MET A 76 -8.57 -7.93 -14.01
CA MET A 76 -8.46 -9.37 -14.30
C MET A 76 -7.67 -9.68 -15.58
N PRO A 77 -7.95 -9.08 -16.76
CA PRO A 77 -7.13 -9.30 -17.94
C PRO A 77 -5.70 -8.79 -17.77
N LEU A 78 -5.46 -7.75 -16.97
CA LEU A 78 -4.12 -7.30 -16.60
C LEU A 78 -3.38 -8.36 -15.80
N LEU A 79 -4.01 -8.91 -14.76
CA LEU A 79 -3.43 -9.95 -13.92
C LEU A 79 -3.08 -11.20 -14.74
N ARG A 80 -3.95 -11.59 -15.67
CA ARG A 80 -3.70 -12.67 -16.63
C ARG A 80 -2.45 -12.40 -17.48
N SER A 81 -2.33 -11.20 -18.07
CA SER A 81 -1.13 -10.81 -18.83
C SER A 81 0.13 -10.85 -17.98
N LEU A 82 0.06 -10.34 -16.74
CA LEU A 82 1.19 -10.36 -15.81
C LEU A 82 1.60 -11.77 -15.41
N TRP A 83 0.64 -12.66 -15.16
CA TRP A 83 0.88 -14.07 -14.89
C TRP A 83 1.62 -14.76 -16.04
N TYR A 84 1.17 -14.56 -17.29
CA TYR A 84 1.88 -15.13 -18.44
C TYR A 84 3.31 -14.61 -18.58
N ARG A 85 3.53 -13.31 -18.40
CA ARG A 85 4.88 -12.73 -18.42
C ARG A 85 5.75 -13.31 -17.30
N CYS A 86 5.18 -13.51 -16.12
CA CYS A 86 5.86 -14.11 -14.98
C CYS A 86 6.26 -15.56 -15.26
N LEU A 87 5.35 -16.40 -15.77
CA LEU A 87 5.64 -17.77 -16.14
C LEU A 87 6.73 -17.86 -17.21
N ASN A 88 6.66 -17.05 -18.26
CA ASN A 88 7.67 -17.01 -19.31
C ASN A 88 9.03 -16.55 -18.76
N HIS A 89 9.06 -15.55 -17.88
CA HIS A 89 10.29 -15.08 -17.23
C HIS A 89 10.90 -16.14 -16.31
N SER A 90 10.07 -16.88 -15.58
CA SER A 90 10.49 -17.93 -14.65
C SER A 90 11.18 -19.11 -15.33
N ARG A 91 10.89 -19.32 -16.63
CA ARG A 91 11.31 -20.47 -17.43
C ARG A 91 10.95 -21.85 -16.85
N LEU A 92 10.09 -21.92 -15.82
CA LEU A 92 9.72 -23.17 -15.16
C LEU A 92 9.14 -24.19 -16.12
N LEU A 93 8.36 -23.71 -17.09
CA LEU A 93 7.73 -24.54 -18.12
C LEU A 93 8.65 -24.79 -19.31
N HIS A 94 9.92 -24.38 -19.33
CA HIS A 94 10.81 -24.73 -20.45
C HIS A 94 11.31 -26.16 -20.31
N SER A 95 11.43 -26.86 -21.45
CA SER A 95 11.88 -28.27 -21.48
C SER A 95 13.26 -28.45 -20.83
N GLU A 96 14.18 -27.51 -21.05
CA GLU A 96 15.54 -27.53 -20.48
C GLU A 96 15.52 -27.52 -18.95
N PHE A 97 14.70 -26.64 -18.34
CA PHE A 97 14.55 -26.56 -16.90
C PHE A 97 13.93 -27.84 -16.33
N CYS A 98 12.88 -28.34 -16.98
CA CYS A 98 12.21 -29.56 -16.55
C CYS A 98 13.16 -30.77 -16.61
N GLN A 99 13.98 -30.89 -17.65
CA GLN A 99 14.95 -31.98 -17.81
C GLN A 99 16.04 -31.92 -16.74
N ASP A 100 16.64 -30.74 -16.49
CA ASP A 100 17.65 -30.57 -15.42
C ASP A 100 17.08 -30.91 -14.04
N LEU A 101 15.89 -30.38 -13.72
CA LEU A 101 15.25 -30.66 -12.43
C LEU A 101 14.92 -32.15 -12.28
N THR A 102 14.43 -32.79 -13.34
CA THR A 102 14.10 -34.23 -13.35
C THR A 102 15.34 -35.08 -13.09
N GLN A 103 16.45 -34.77 -13.78
CA GLN A 103 17.72 -35.46 -13.58
C GLN A 103 18.19 -35.34 -12.12
N ARG A 104 18.22 -34.12 -11.57
CA ARG A 104 18.71 -33.87 -10.20
C ARG A 104 17.83 -34.51 -9.12
N VAL A 105 16.51 -34.53 -9.33
CA VAL A 105 15.54 -35.18 -8.44
C VAL A 105 15.75 -36.70 -8.44
N HIS A 106 15.89 -37.33 -9.62
CA HIS A 106 16.12 -38.77 -9.70
C HIS A 106 17.51 -39.20 -9.19
N GLU A 107 18.55 -38.38 -9.39
CA GLU A 107 19.87 -38.64 -8.82
C GLU A 107 19.84 -38.66 -7.28
N LEU A 108 19.12 -37.72 -6.66
CA LEU A 108 18.94 -37.69 -5.20
C LEU A 108 18.09 -38.86 -4.70
N ASP A 109 17.00 -39.16 -5.39
CA ASP A 109 16.09 -40.27 -5.08
C ASP A 109 16.82 -41.63 -5.18
N ALA A 110 17.69 -41.80 -6.17
CA ALA A 110 18.56 -42.97 -6.28
C ALA A 110 19.59 -43.06 -5.14
N LYS A 111 20.21 -41.95 -4.74
CA LYS A 111 21.16 -41.89 -3.61
C LYS A 111 20.49 -42.18 -2.27
N GLU A 112 19.26 -41.70 -2.07
CA GLU A 112 18.44 -42.02 -0.89
C GLU A 112 18.11 -43.52 -0.85
N ARG A 113 17.65 -44.11 -1.96
CA ARG A 113 17.35 -45.54 -2.05
C ARG A 113 18.56 -46.43 -1.83
N ALA A 114 19.74 -46.00 -2.26
CA ALA A 114 21.00 -46.72 -2.06
C ALA A 114 21.50 -46.69 -0.60
N GLY A 115 20.73 -46.08 0.32
CA GLY A 115 21.12 -45.93 1.73
C GLY A 115 22.25 -44.92 1.94
N GLY A 116 22.64 -44.16 0.92
CA GLY A 116 23.75 -43.19 1.00
C GLY A 116 23.49 -41.99 1.90
N ILE A 117 22.23 -41.77 2.31
CA ILE A 117 21.83 -40.70 3.23
C ILE A 117 21.45 -41.30 4.58
N HIS A 118 22.45 -41.65 5.38
CA HIS A 118 22.24 -42.02 6.78
C HIS A 118 22.10 -40.74 7.63
N GLY A 119 20.89 -40.50 8.14
CA GLY A 119 20.64 -39.59 9.25
C GLY A 119 20.38 -38.12 8.88
N ARG A 120 19.20 -37.64 9.28
CA ARG A 120 18.90 -36.24 9.68
C ARG A 120 19.16 -35.09 8.69
N ASN A 121 19.57 -35.32 7.45
CA ASN A 121 19.64 -34.26 6.45
C ASN A 121 18.25 -34.01 5.85
N LEU A 122 17.68 -32.83 6.17
CA LEU A 122 16.39 -32.30 5.69
C LEU A 122 16.31 -32.07 4.16
N HIS A 123 17.16 -32.71 3.35
CA HIS A 123 17.49 -32.31 1.98
C HIS A 123 17.20 -33.40 0.92
N GLY A 124 16.03 -34.04 0.99
CA GLY A 124 15.61 -35.03 0.00
C GLY A 124 15.02 -34.46 -1.30
N PRO A 125 14.53 -35.32 -2.21
CA PRO A 125 13.94 -34.95 -3.50
C PRO A 125 12.85 -33.87 -3.40
N ALA A 126 11.94 -33.99 -2.43
CA ALA A 126 10.89 -33.01 -2.16
C ALA A 126 11.44 -31.65 -1.71
N TRP A 127 12.49 -31.65 -0.87
CA TRP A 127 13.17 -30.43 -0.45
C TRP A 127 13.83 -29.75 -1.66
N LEU A 128 14.58 -30.50 -2.49
CA LEU A 128 15.21 -29.94 -3.68
C LEU A 128 14.15 -29.35 -4.63
N PHE A 129 13.09 -30.11 -4.89
CA PHE A 129 12.00 -29.69 -5.74
C PHE A 129 11.35 -28.39 -5.24
N MET A 130 10.88 -28.36 -4.00
CA MET A 130 10.18 -27.19 -3.45
C MET A 130 11.09 -25.97 -3.24
N THR A 131 12.35 -26.16 -2.85
CA THR A 131 13.29 -25.03 -2.71
C THR A 131 13.69 -24.45 -4.06
N THR A 132 13.80 -25.29 -5.10
CA THR A 132 14.04 -24.83 -6.47
C THR A 132 12.86 -24.03 -6.98
N LEU A 133 11.64 -24.55 -6.84
CA LEU A 133 10.42 -23.84 -7.24
C LEU A 133 10.24 -22.54 -6.46
N SER A 134 10.44 -22.54 -5.15
CA SER A 134 10.28 -21.35 -4.31
C SER A 134 11.31 -20.24 -4.61
N ARG A 135 12.45 -20.57 -5.24
CA ARG A 135 13.41 -19.55 -5.70
C ARG A 135 13.00 -18.91 -7.02
N VAL A 136 12.29 -19.67 -7.86
CA VAL A 136 11.95 -19.25 -9.22
C VAL A 136 10.55 -18.62 -9.27
N LEU A 137 9.57 -19.22 -8.60
CA LEU A 137 8.19 -18.75 -8.53
C LEU A 137 7.60 -19.08 -7.16
N ALA A 138 7.87 -18.21 -6.19
CA ALA A 138 7.33 -18.41 -4.84
C ALA A 138 5.82 -18.06 -4.76
N PRO A 139 5.08 -18.61 -3.78
CA PRO A 139 3.67 -18.26 -3.59
C PRO A 139 3.42 -16.77 -3.34
N HIS A 140 4.35 -16.06 -2.71
CA HIS A 140 4.21 -14.62 -2.45
C HIS A 140 4.16 -13.77 -3.73
N VAL A 141 4.67 -14.29 -4.85
CA VAL A 141 4.57 -13.65 -6.17
C VAL A 141 3.11 -13.43 -6.57
N THR A 142 2.18 -14.28 -6.11
CA THR A 142 0.74 -14.08 -6.37
C THR A 142 0.22 -12.77 -5.77
N LEU A 143 0.62 -12.44 -4.55
CA LEU A 143 0.30 -11.16 -3.90
C LEU A 143 0.97 -9.97 -4.61
N GLU A 144 2.22 -10.15 -5.04
CA GLU A 144 2.95 -9.12 -5.79
C GLU A 144 2.27 -8.82 -7.12
N LEU A 145 1.81 -9.85 -7.83
CA LEU A 145 1.04 -9.71 -9.07
C LEU A 145 -0.29 -9.01 -8.83
N CYS A 146 -1.02 -9.36 -7.76
CA CYS A 146 -2.24 -8.66 -7.37
C CYS A 146 -1.99 -7.16 -7.13
N PHE A 147 -0.91 -6.82 -6.42
CA PHE A 147 -0.53 -5.44 -6.17
C PHE A 147 -0.15 -4.72 -7.47
N LEU A 148 0.68 -5.33 -8.32
CA LEU A 148 1.09 -4.74 -9.60
C LEU A 148 -0.08 -4.54 -10.55
N ALA A 149 -1.04 -5.48 -10.59
CA ALA A 149 -2.24 -5.34 -11.40
C ALA A 149 -3.09 -4.16 -10.92
N ALA A 150 -3.36 -4.07 -9.62
CA ALA A 150 -4.10 -2.96 -9.03
C ALA A 150 -3.39 -1.61 -9.25
N TRP A 151 -2.07 -1.58 -9.09
CA TRP A 151 -1.25 -0.38 -9.35
C TRP A 151 -1.30 0.04 -10.83
N THR A 152 -1.17 -0.91 -11.75
CA THR A 152 -1.20 -0.66 -13.20
C THR A 152 -2.58 -0.19 -13.65
N ALA A 153 -3.65 -0.74 -13.05
CA ALA A 153 -5.03 -0.28 -13.22
C ALA A 153 -5.30 1.09 -12.57
N ARG A 154 -4.30 1.67 -11.88
CA ARG A 154 -4.40 2.91 -11.12
C ARG A 154 -5.51 2.91 -10.05
N ALA A 155 -5.79 1.73 -9.49
CA ALA A 155 -6.76 1.57 -8.42
C ALA A 155 -6.23 2.18 -7.11
N ALA A 156 -7.15 2.61 -6.24
CA ALA A 156 -6.81 3.09 -4.91
C ALA A 156 -6.56 1.93 -3.93
N VAL A 157 -5.66 1.01 -4.28
CA VAL A 157 -5.25 -0.14 -3.46
C VAL A 157 -3.78 -0.02 -3.09
N SER A 158 -3.48 -0.10 -1.80
CA SER A 158 -2.13 -0.05 -1.25
C SER A 158 -1.56 -1.44 -1.01
N PRO A 159 -0.22 -1.58 -0.87
CA PRO A 159 0.38 -2.80 -0.37
C PRO A 159 -0.19 -3.19 0.99
N HIS A 160 -0.52 -2.20 1.84
CA HIS A 160 -1.10 -2.46 3.14
C HIS A 160 -2.48 -3.15 3.05
N ASP A 161 -3.34 -2.76 2.10
CA ASP A 161 -4.64 -3.40 1.89
C ASP A 161 -4.51 -4.88 1.51
N ILE A 162 -3.57 -5.20 0.61
CA ILE A 162 -3.33 -6.58 0.17
C ILE A 162 -2.76 -7.42 1.30
N THR A 163 -1.76 -6.89 2.02
CA THR A 163 -1.16 -7.60 3.15
C THR A 163 -2.14 -7.81 4.30
N ARG A 164 -2.99 -6.83 4.58
CA ARG A 164 -4.08 -6.93 5.56
C ARG A 164 -5.12 -7.95 5.11
N SER A 165 -5.56 -7.90 3.85
CA SER A 165 -6.54 -8.84 3.33
C SER A 165 -6.00 -10.28 3.36
N ALA A 166 -4.71 -10.48 3.06
CA ALA A 166 -4.04 -11.76 3.17
C ALA A 166 -3.91 -12.24 4.64
N ALA A 167 -3.48 -11.36 5.56
CA ALA A 167 -3.36 -11.65 6.98
C ALA A 167 -4.73 -11.99 7.61
N SER A 168 -5.77 -11.28 7.19
CA SER A 168 -7.16 -11.50 7.55
C SER A 168 -7.82 -12.62 6.73
N GLY A 169 -7.08 -13.44 5.99
CA GLY A 169 -7.61 -14.64 5.30
C GLY A 169 -8.74 -14.39 4.30
N ARG A 170 -9.11 -13.14 4.04
CA ARG A 170 -10.11 -12.72 3.04
C ARG A 170 -9.54 -12.92 1.65
N LEU A 171 -8.33 -12.41 1.44
CA LEU A 171 -7.53 -12.73 0.28
C LEU A 171 -6.80 -14.06 0.56
N PRO A 172 -7.13 -15.15 -0.17
CA PRO A 172 -6.58 -16.46 0.11
C PRO A 172 -5.07 -16.44 -0.11
N PHE A 173 -4.32 -16.86 0.90
CA PHE A 173 -2.86 -16.92 0.86
C PHE A 173 -2.34 -17.87 1.94
N LEU A 174 -2.84 -17.70 3.18
CA LEU A 174 -2.47 -18.52 4.32
C LEU A 174 -3.15 -19.89 4.28
N THR A 175 -4.33 -19.97 3.65
CA THR A 175 -5.09 -21.19 3.41
C THR A 175 -4.57 -22.03 2.23
N LEU A 176 -3.55 -21.56 1.49
CA LEU A 176 -3.06 -22.19 0.27
C LEU A 176 -2.84 -23.70 0.41
N ALA A 177 -2.18 -24.12 1.50
CA ALA A 177 -1.88 -25.51 1.76
C ALA A 177 -3.15 -26.37 1.95
N ALA A 178 -4.12 -25.86 2.72
CA ALA A 178 -5.38 -26.55 2.97
C ALA A 178 -6.26 -26.61 1.71
N ASP A 179 -6.34 -25.49 0.99
CA ASP A 179 -7.17 -25.35 -0.22
C ASP A 179 -6.63 -26.20 -1.39
N SER A 180 -5.36 -26.60 -1.35
CA SER A 180 -4.71 -27.37 -2.41
C SER A 180 -4.60 -28.87 -2.10
N GLU A 181 -5.09 -29.34 -0.95
CA GLU A 181 -4.79 -30.70 -0.46
C GLU A 181 -5.31 -31.80 -1.40
N GLU A 182 -6.53 -31.66 -1.91
CA GLU A 182 -7.14 -32.59 -2.86
C GLU A 182 -6.33 -32.66 -4.16
N PHE A 183 -5.86 -31.50 -4.63
CA PHE A 183 -5.08 -31.37 -5.85
C PHE A 183 -3.63 -31.86 -5.69
N MET A 184 -3.05 -31.72 -4.49
CA MET A 184 -1.70 -32.19 -4.15
C MET A 184 -1.62 -33.68 -3.85
N ALA A 185 -2.74 -34.33 -3.49
CA ALA A 185 -2.74 -35.72 -3.02
C ALA A 185 -1.95 -36.70 -3.93
N PRO A 186 -2.04 -36.62 -5.28
CA PRO A 186 -1.25 -37.48 -6.17
C PRO A 186 0.25 -37.16 -6.20
N TYR A 187 0.65 -35.95 -5.78
CA TYR A 187 2.01 -35.41 -5.94
C TYR A 187 2.74 -35.18 -4.60
N ARG A 188 2.20 -35.68 -3.48
CA ARG A 188 2.77 -35.48 -2.13
C ARG A 188 4.23 -35.92 -1.97
N ALA A 189 4.72 -36.80 -2.84
CA ALA A 189 6.11 -37.23 -2.87
C ALA A 189 7.10 -36.08 -3.20
N LEU A 190 6.64 -35.05 -3.92
CA LEU A 190 7.45 -33.88 -4.28
C LEU A 190 6.86 -32.57 -3.75
N ILE A 191 5.54 -32.40 -3.80
CA ILE A 191 4.84 -31.21 -3.30
C ILE A 191 4.43 -31.45 -1.85
N SER A 192 5.27 -30.99 -0.91
CA SER A 192 4.95 -31.12 0.51
C SER A 192 4.13 -29.92 1.02
N ARG A 193 3.08 -30.23 1.79
CA ARG A 193 2.21 -29.28 2.47
C ARG A 193 3.01 -28.25 3.30
N LEU A 194 4.13 -28.67 3.90
CA LEU A 194 4.98 -27.82 4.72
C LEU A 194 5.59 -26.64 3.95
N TYR A 195 5.84 -26.79 2.65
CA TYR A 195 6.41 -25.72 1.83
C TYR A 195 5.35 -24.77 1.25
N LEU A 196 4.12 -25.23 1.12
CA LEU A 196 2.99 -24.37 0.77
C LEU A 196 2.39 -23.67 1.99
N ALA A 197 2.52 -24.27 3.18
CA ALA A 197 2.07 -23.68 4.43
C ALA A 197 2.86 -22.38 4.69
N ARG A 198 2.13 -21.30 4.97
CA ARG A 198 2.70 -19.97 5.20
C ARG A 198 2.55 -19.59 6.66
N ALA A 199 3.68 -19.29 7.30
CA ALA A 199 3.70 -18.81 8.67
C ALA A 199 3.10 -17.40 8.86
N GLY A 200 2.91 -16.65 7.77
CA GLY A 200 2.34 -15.31 7.82
C GLY A 200 2.31 -14.62 6.45
N ALA A 201 1.50 -13.55 6.38
CA ALA A 201 1.45 -12.66 5.22
C ALA A 201 2.70 -11.76 5.21
N PRO A 202 3.23 -11.40 4.02
CA PRO A 202 4.30 -10.42 3.94
C PRO A 202 3.82 -9.07 4.50
N ASN A 203 4.71 -8.28 5.10
CA ASN A 203 4.37 -6.90 5.45
C ASN A 203 4.35 -6.01 4.19
N ALA A 204 3.74 -4.82 4.31
CA ALA A 204 3.53 -3.89 3.19
C ALA A 204 4.84 -3.50 2.48
N ALA A 205 5.92 -3.30 3.23
CA ALA A 205 7.22 -2.92 2.66
C ALA A 205 7.86 -4.08 1.89
N THR A 206 7.81 -5.30 2.44
CA THR A 206 8.28 -6.52 1.77
C THR A 206 7.50 -6.79 0.49
N LEU A 207 6.17 -6.64 0.53
CA LEU A 207 5.32 -6.80 -0.65
C LEU A 207 5.67 -5.76 -1.72
N MET A 208 5.79 -4.49 -1.36
CA MET A 208 6.13 -3.42 -2.30
C MET A 208 7.52 -3.63 -2.91
N HIS A 209 8.51 -4.03 -2.11
CA HIS A 209 9.86 -4.30 -2.59
C HIS A 209 9.89 -5.49 -3.56
N GLY A 210 9.21 -6.59 -3.22
CA GLY A 210 9.08 -7.76 -4.07
C GLY A 210 8.39 -7.44 -5.40
N ALA A 211 7.27 -6.72 -5.35
CA ALA A 211 6.57 -6.24 -6.53
C ALA A 211 7.43 -5.33 -7.42
N LEU A 212 8.25 -4.45 -6.85
CA LEU A 212 9.18 -3.63 -7.62
C LEU A 212 10.26 -4.46 -8.31
N ARG A 213 10.80 -5.48 -7.62
CA ARG A 213 11.75 -6.42 -8.23
C ARG A 213 11.10 -7.20 -9.36
N LEU A 214 9.88 -7.68 -9.17
CA LEU A 214 9.11 -8.38 -10.19
C LEU A 214 8.81 -7.46 -11.38
N ALA A 215 8.37 -6.23 -11.15
CA ALA A 215 8.13 -5.25 -12.21
C ALA A 215 9.40 -4.95 -13.03
N ALA A 216 10.55 -4.82 -12.36
CA ALA A 216 11.84 -4.64 -13.03
C ALA A 216 12.21 -5.86 -13.87
N ALA A 217 12.05 -7.07 -13.33
CA ALA A 217 12.31 -8.33 -14.02
C ALA A 217 11.42 -8.50 -15.27
N LEU A 218 10.16 -8.09 -15.18
CA LEU A 218 9.18 -8.12 -16.26
C LEU A 218 9.20 -6.88 -17.18
N ARG A 219 10.09 -5.92 -16.91
CA ARG A 219 10.22 -4.63 -17.63
C ARG A 219 8.88 -3.90 -17.77
N LEU A 220 8.11 -3.85 -16.68
CA LEU A 220 6.79 -3.22 -16.67
C LEU A 220 6.92 -1.70 -16.51
N PRO A 221 6.25 -0.91 -17.36
CA PRO A 221 6.08 0.51 -17.10
C PRO A 221 5.10 0.68 -15.93
N LEU A 222 5.53 1.36 -14.87
CA LEU A 222 4.68 1.63 -13.71
C LEU A 222 4.14 3.06 -13.79
N PRO A 223 2.80 3.26 -13.80
CA PRO A 223 2.22 4.60 -13.78
C PRO A 223 2.45 5.30 -12.42
N PRO A 224 2.29 6.63 -12.35
CA PRO A 224 2.23 7.33 -11.07
C PRO A 224 0.99 6.96 -10.26
N LEU A 225 1.06 7.22 -8.95
CA LEU A 225 -0.07 7.18 -8.04
C LEU A 225 -1.22 8.05 -8.56
N ASN A 226 -2.43 7.49 -8.53
CA ASN A 226 -3.65 8.24 -8.86
C ASN A 226 -4.11 9.07 -7.65
N ALA A 227 -3.55 10.28 -7.52
CA ALA A 227 -3.81 11.15 -6.38
C ALA A 227 -5.31 11.41 -6.14
N GLY A 228 -6.09 11.64 -7.20
CA GLY A 228 -7.52 11.92 -7.11
C GLY A 228 -8.30 10.79 -6.43
N LEU A 229 -8.12 9.54 -6.87
CA LEU A 229 -8.82 8.40 -6.24
C LEU A 229 -8.40 8.19 -4.78
N TRP A 230 -7.13 8.41 -4.46
CA TRP A 230 -6.64 8.31 -3.08
C TRP A 230 -7.22 9.40 -2.17
N LEU A 231 -7.31 10.63 -2.65
CA LEU A 231 -7.92 11.73 -1.91
C LEU A 231 -9.42 11.50 -1.72
N CYS A 232 -10.12 10.96 -2.72
CA CYS A 232 -11.52 10.54 -2.58
C CYS A 232 -11.68 9.44 -1.52
N ARG A 233 -10.80 8.44 -1.53
CA ARG A 233 -10.78 7.35 -0.54
C ARG A 233 -10.55 7.91 0.86
N TRP A 234 -9.51 8.71 1.06
CA TRP A 234 -9.21 9.29 2.38
C TRP A 234 -10.24 10.29 2.86
N ARG A 235 -10.92 11.01 1.96
CA ARG A 235 -12.06 11.84 2.35
C ARG A 235 -13.12 11.02 3.08
N HIS A 236 -13.37 9.79 2.63
CA HIS A 236 -14.31 8.88 3.30
C HIS A 236 -13.70 8.22 4.54
N GLU A 237 -12.51 7.62 4.43
CA GLU A 237 -11.87 6.88 5.53
C GLU A 237 -11.50 7.76 6.73
N LEU A 238 -10.88 8.92 6.49
CA LEU A 238 -10.50 9.86 7.53
C LEU A 238 -11.66 10.79 7.92
N GLY A 239 -12.73 10.85 7.13
CA GLY A 239 -13.77 11.87 7.28
C GLY A 239 -13.18 13.27 7.16
N LEU A 240 -12.42 13.54 6.08
CA LEU A 240 -11.82 14.86 5.86
C LEU A 240 -12.91 15.91 5.67
N PRO A 241 -12.74 17.12 6.22
CA PRO A 241 -13.65 18.24 5.96
C PRO A 241 -13.76 18.59 4.48
N HIS A 242 -14.91 19.14 4.09
CA HIS A 242 -15.19 19.52 2.70
C HIS A 242 -14.19 20.58 2.22
N GLY A 243 -13.64 20.43 1.00
CA GLY A 243 -12.64 21.34 0.43
C GLY A 243 -11.19 20.94 0.70
N VAL A 244 -10.91 20.12 1.73
CA VAL A 244 -9.53 19.68 2.03
C VAL A 244 -8.99 18.80 0.92
N ALA A 245 -9.78 17.83 0.43
CA ALA A 245 -9.35 16.93 -0.63
C ALA A 245 -8.99 17.69 -1.92
N GLU A 246 -9.80 18.67 -2.31
CA GLU A 246 -9.59 19.50 -3.50
C GLU A 246 -8.35 20.39 -3.35
N ALA A 247 -8.17 21.04 -2.20
CA ALA A 247 -6.99 21.86 -1.93
C ALA A 247 -5.70 21.02 -1.84
N SER A 248 -5.78 19.81 -1.25
CA SER A 248 -4.66 18.87 -1.23
C SER A 248 -4.31 18.34 -2.61
N GLU A 249 -5.30 18.16 -3.50
CA GLU A 249 -5.05 17.79 -4.89
C GLU A 249 -4.30 18.89 -5.63
N GLN A 250 -4.70 20.15 -5.45
CA GLN A 250 -4.02 21.30 -6.04
C GLN A 250 -2.58 21.40 -5.54
N LEU A 251 -2.37 21.26 -4.23
CA LEU A 251 -1.04 21.27 -3.63
C LEU A 251 -0.17 20.13 -4.18
N ALA A 252 -0.72 18.92 -4.28
CA ALA A 252 -0.02 17.77 -4.84
C ALA A 252 0.33 17.98 -6.32
N ARG A 253 -0.56 18.58 -7.12
CA ARG A 253 -0.27 18.89 -8.54
C ARG A 253 0.89 19.88 -8.69
N LEU A 254 1.01 20.84 -7.80
CA LEU A 254 2.06 21.87 -7.84
C LEU A 254 3.42 21.33 -7.38
N HIS A 255 3.47 20.63 -6.23
CA HIS A 255 4.74 20.23 -5.61
C HIS A 255 5.14 18.79 -5.89
N CYS A 256 4.19 17.94 -6.30
CA CYS A 256 4.41 16.53 -6.60
C CYS A 256 3.73 16.14 -7.93
N PRO A 257 4.12 16.75 -9.07
CA PRO A 257 3.49 16.47 -10.35
C PRO A 257 3.61 14.98 -10.73
N PRO A 258 2.75 14.44 -11.62
CA PRO A 258 2.75 13.00 -11.96
C PRO A 258 4.08 12.47 -12.50
N GLY A 259 4.90 13.31 -13.14
CA GLY A 259 6.26 12.94 -13.59
C GLY A 259 7.33 12.98 -12.49
N SER A 260 6.98 13.43 -11.28
CA SER A 260 7.89 13.47 -10.14
C SER A 260 8.10 12.07 -9.57
N ARG A 261 9.34 11.82 -9.13
CA ARG A 261 9.73 10.63 -8.37
C ARG A 261 8.89 10.44 -7.10
N ALA A 262 8.31 11.51 -6.58
CA ALA A 262 7.49 11.49 -5.38
C ALA A 262 6.17 10.71 -5.56
N MET A 263 5.65 10.64 -6.80
CA MET A 263 4.40 9.95 -7.14
C MET A 263 4.64 8.54 -7.71
N HIS A 264 5.87 8.02 -7.68
CA HIS A 264 6.22 6.70 -8.20
C HIS A 264 6.62 5.75 -7.07
N LEU A 265 6.41 4.44 -7.29
CA LEU A 265 6.86 3.41 -6.36
C LEU A 265 8.38 3.41 -6.22
N ARG A 266 8.86 3.25 -4.99
CA ARG A 266 10.29 3.25 -4.66
C ARG A 266 10.66 2.14 -3.67
N PRO A 267 11.87 1.57 -3.78
CA PRO A 267 12.31 0.48 -2.91
C PRO A 267 12.68 0.92 -1.48
N HIS A 268 12.46 2.18 -1.10
CA HIS A 268 12.86 2.72 0.20
C HIS A 268 11.68 3.34 0.96
N ALA A 269 11.19 2.64 1.98
CA ALA A 269 10.41 3.24 3.05
C ALA A 269 11.37 4.10 3.88
N PRO A 270 11.10 5.40 4.07
CA PRO A 270 9.74 5.90 4.29
C PRO A 270 9.10 6.69 3.15
N GLN A 271 9.83 7.01 2.09
CA GLN A 271 9.38 7.99 1.10
C GLN A 271 8.56 7.34 -0.02
N HIS A 272 7.44 6.71 0.31
CA HIS A 272 6.53 6.14 -0.68
C HIS A 272 5.44 7.14 -1.09
N PRO A 273 4.82 6.98 -2.26
CA PRO A 273 3.95 8.02 -2.84
C PRO A 273 2.73 8.34 -1.98
N TRP A 274 2.18 7.35 -1.25
CA TRP A 274 1.10 7.59 -0.28
C TRP A 274 1.49 8.53 0.86
N ALA A 275 2.70 8.38 1.41
CA ALA A 275 3.16 9.28 2.49
C ALA A 275 3.34 10.71 1.99
N MET A 276 3.81 10.88 0.75
CA MET A 276 3.92 12.20 0.14
C MET A 276 2.55 12.85 -0.12
N LEU A 277 1.60 12.10 -0.67
CA LEU A 277 0.25 12.61 -0.89
C LEU A 277 -0.44 12.95 0.43
N MET A 278 -0.27 12.10 1.46
CA MET A 278 -0.78 12.37 2.80
C MET A 278 -0.09 13.57 3.47
N ALA A 279 1.20 13.80 3.20
CA ALA A 279 1.90 15.01 3.64
C ALA A 279 1.27 16.27 3.02
N CYS A 280 0.86 16.22 1.75
CA CYS A 280 0.09 17.30 1.13
C CYS A 280 -1.24 17.53 1.87
N VAL A 281 -1.95 16.46 2.26
CA VAL A 281 -3.18 16.56 3.08
C VAL A 281 -2.91 17.24 4.42
N LEU A 282 -1.85 16.86 5.11
CA LEU A 282 -1.47 17.44 6.39
C LEU A 282 -1.06 18.91 6.26
N CYS A 283 -0.31 19.29 5.21
CA CYS A 283 -0.03 20.69 4.91
C CYS A 283 -1.32 21.49 4.70
N THR A 284 -2.26 20.97 3.89
CA THR A 284 -3.57 21.60 3.68
C THR A 284 -4.32 21.78 4.99
N LEU A 285 -4.41 20.74 5.83
CA LEU A 285 -5.06 20.83 7.14
C LEU A 285 -4.40 21.88 8.04
N ARG A 286 -3.07 21.95 8.04
CA ARG A 286 -2.32 22.95 8.80
C ARG A 286 -2.62 24.37 8.31
N PHE A 287 -2.64 24.60 7.00
CA PHE A 287 -2.92 25.94 6.45
C PHE A 287 -4.38 26.37 6.61
N VAL A 288 -5.34 25.46 6.46
CA VAL A 288 -6.77 25.78 6.56
C VAL A 288 -7.18 25.97 8.02
N TYR A 289 -6.64 25.18 8.95
CA TYR A 289 -7.11 25.12 10.33
C TYR A 289 -6.12 25.62 11.39
N GLY A 290 -4.89 25.96 11.02
CA GLY A 290 -3.90 26.51 11.95
C GLY A 290 -3.39 25.52 13.00
N LEU A 291 -3.28 24.23 12.64
CA LEU A 291 -2.93 23.13 13.57
C LEU A 291 -1.57 23.28 14.27
N ASP A 292 -0.65 24.05 13.69
CA ASP A 292 0.69 24.31 14.23
C ASP A 292 0.74 25.39 15.30
N GLY A 293 -0.41 25.98 15.66
CA GLY A 293 -0.47 27.08 16.62
C GLY A 293 0.00 28.42 16.06
N HIS A 294 0.43 28.48 14.79
CA HIS A 294 0.72 29.73 14.08
C HIS A 294 -0.51 30.33 13.39
N GLY A 295 -1.62 29.58 13.36
CA GLY A 295 -2.93 30.10 12.94
C GLY A 295 -3.46 31.14 13.92
N ARG A 296 -3.45 32.41 13.51
CA ARG A 296 -4.22 33.49 14.15
C ARG A 296 -5.66 33.00 14.34
N ARG A 297 -6.09 32.83 15.59
CA ARG A 297 -7.51 32.68 15.91
C ARG A 297 -8.21 33.96 15.41
N GLY A 298 -8.98 33.84 14.33
CA GLY A 298 -10.07 34.75 14.03
C GLY A 298 -9.87 35.83 12.97
N GLU A 299 -8.66 36.18 12.52
CA GLU A 299 -8.51 37.34 11.63
C GLU A 299 -7.48 37.12 10.52
N THR A 300 -7.91 37.35 9.27
CA THR A 300 -7.11 37.44 8.02
C THR A 300 -6.93 36.21 7.13
N TRP A 301 -7.97 35.39 6.95
CA TRP A 301 -8.28 34.88 5.60
C TRP A 301 -9.62 35.53 5.16
N ARG A 302 -9.54 36.67 4.45
CA ARG A 302 -10.70 37.31 3.77
C ARG A 302 -11.00 36.58 2.45
N GLY A 303 -10.96 35.27 2.47
CA GLY A 303 -11.58 34.43 1.45
C GLY A 303 -12.82 33.85 2.09
N ASP A 304 -13.94 33.97 1.41
CA ASP A 304 -15.26 33.41 1.69
C ASP A 304 -15.28 32.27 2.73
N LYS A 305 -16.22 32.30 3.68
CA LYS A 305 -16.42 31.31 4.78
C LYS A 305 -16.81 29.89 4.26
N ARG A 306 -16.22 29.45 3.16
CA ARG A 306 -16.33 28.12 2.55
C ARG A 306 -15.32 27.12 3.14
N GLY A 307 -14.51 27.53 4.11
CA GLY A 307 -13.73 26.62 4.95
C GLY A 307 -14.66 25.97 5.96
N ALA A 308 -14.95 24.68 5.79
CA ALA A 308 -15.80 23.90 6.68
C ALA A 308 -15.39 24.09 8.14
N ALA A 309 -16.36 24.26 9.04
CA ALA A 309 -16.12 24.34 10.48
C ALA A 309 -15.18 23.21 10.94
N PRO A 310 -14.32 23.44 11.94
CA PRO A 310 -13.49 22.37 12.50
C PRO A 310 -14.38 21.20 12.95
N PRO A 311 -13.85 19.96 12.98
CA PRO A 311 -14.62 18.80 13.38
C PRO A 311 -15.30 19.00 14.73
N GLU A 312 -16.55 18.55 14.87
CA GLU A 312 -17.29 18.63 16.13
C GLU A 312 -16.51 17.90 17.25
N GLY A 313 -16.19 18.62 18.32
CA GLY A 313 -15.39 18.09 19.43
C GLY A 313 -13.86 18.09 19.21
N GLY A 314 -13.37 18.77 18.17
CA GLY A 314 -11.95 19.07 17.98
C GLY A 314 -11.14 17.97 17.28
N TRP A 315 -9.87 18.28 17.01
CA TRP A 315 -8.98 17.45 16.19
C TRP A 315 -8.54 16.16 16.89
N VAL A 316 -8.41 16.17 18.22
CA VAL A 316 -8.13 14.95 18.99
C VAL A 316 -9.27 13.93 18.87
N ARG A 317 -10.52 14.37 19.00
CA ARG A 317 -11.70 13.49 18.84
C ARG A 317 -11.82 13.01 17.40
N TRP A 318 -11.57 13.88 16.42
CA TRP A 318 -11.50 13.50 15.02
C TRP A 318 -10.44 12.42 14.77
N ALA A 319 -9.24 12.56 15.33
CA ALA A 319 -8.16 11.61 15.16
C ALA A 319 -8.49 10.23 15.75
N ALA A 320 -9.12 10.20 16.93
CA ALA A 320 -9.63 8.96 17.53
C ALA A 320 -10.71 8.32 16.64
N ALA A 321 -11.64 9.12 16.10
CA ALA A 321 -12.67 8.66 15.17
C ALA A 321 -12.08 8.16 13.82
N ALA A 322 -10.98 8.74 13.35
CA ALA A 322 -10.30 8.31 12.14
C ALA A 322 -9.54 6.98 12.35
N LEU A 323 -8.89 6.82 13.50
CA LEU A 323 -8.23 5.57 13.87
C LEU A 323 -9.23 4.42 14.05
N THR A 324 -10.41 4.69 14.61
CA THR A 324 -11.49 3.70 14.73
C THR A 324 -12.18 3.40 13.39
N ARG A 325 -12.34 4.39 12.50
CA ARG A 325 -12.82 4.13 11.12
C ARG A 325 -11.89 3.26 10.28
N ARG A 326 -10.59 3.30 10.58
CA ARG A 326 -9.62 2.35 10.02
C ARG A 326 -9.91 0.91 10.44
N CYS A 327 -10.61 0.72 11.56
CA CYS A 327 -11.08 -0.53 12.15
C CYS A 327 -12.51 -0.88 11.67
N GLY A 328 -12.69 -1.15 10.39
CA GLY A 328 -13.70 -2.14 9.99
C GLY A 328 -13.26 -3.54 10.45
N ALA A 329 -14.10 -4.57 10.30
CA ALA A 329 -13.92 -6.00 10.69
C ALA A 329 -12.70 -6.74 10.06
N THR A 330 -11.56 -6.05 9.92
CA THR A 330 -10.34 -6.36 9.17
C THR A 330 -9.06 -5.95 9.90
N VAL A 331 -9.13 -5.34 11.09
CA VAL A 331 -7.94 -4.92 11.84
C VAL A 331 -7.67 -5.93 12.95
N GLY A 332 -6.91 -6.97 12.60
CA GLY A 332 -6.16 -7.70 13.62
C GLY A 332 -5.01 -6.84 14.15
N PRO A 333 -4.58 -7.02 15.41
CA PRO A 333 -3.45 -6.29 15.96
C PRO A 333 -2.17 -6.60 15.17
N THR A 334 -1.43 -5.57 14.77
CA THR A 334 -0.17 -5.72 14.03
C THR A 334 1.04 -5.92 14.93
N ASN A 335 0.87 -5.66 16.23
CA ASN A 335 1.85 -5.89 17.27
C ASN A 335 1.16 -6.29 18.58
N VAL A 336 1.95 -6.80 19.52
CA VAL A 336 1.43 -7.30 20.81
C VAL A 336 0.73 -6.20 21.61
N ALA A 337 1.19 -4.95 21.54
CA ALA A 337 0.59 -3.84 22.28
C ALA A 337 -0.81 -3.50 21.75
N GLU A 338 -1.01 -3.50 20.43
CA GLU A 338 -2.33 -3.35 19.80
C GLU A 338 -3.27 -4.50 20.18
N GLY A 339 -2.74 -5.72 20.30
CA GLY A 339 -3.55 -6.89 20.69
C GLY A 339 -3.99 -6.85 22.14
N LEU A 340 -3.12 -6.37 23.03
CA LEU A 340 -3.45 -6.18 24.45
C LEU A 340 -4.40 -5.01 24.69
N ALA A 341 -4.38 -3.98 23.82
CA ALA A 341 -5.26 -2.82 23.90
C ALA A 341 -6.62 -3.03 23.20
N MET A 342 -6.85 -4.19 22.58
CA MET A 342 -8.07 -4.48 21.82
C MET A 342 -9.26 -4.72 22.76
N PRO A 343 -10.45 -4.14 22.48
CA PRO A 343 -11.67 -4.47 23.21
C PRO A 343 -11.94 -5.98 23.20
N ARG A 344 -12.50 -6.52 24.28
CA ARG A 344 -12.70 -7.97 24.43
C ARG A 344 -13.58 -8.58 23.34
N GLU A 345 -14.58 -7.86 22.89
CA GLU A 345 -15.49 -8.28 21.83
C GLU A 345 -14.74 -8.42 20.50
N ASP A 346 -13.96 -7.39 20.14
CA ASP A 346 -13.10 -7.38 18.95
C ASP A 346 -12.01 -8.47 19.02
N LEU A 347 -11.43 -8.72 20.20
CA LEU A 347 -10.44 -9.76 20.41
C LEU A 347 -11.04 -11.16 20.24
N ALA A 348 -12.26 -11.39 20.74
CA ALA A 348 -12.96 -12.65 20.59
C ALA A 348 -13.33 -12.91 19.11
N GLU A 349 -13.80 -11.88 18.40
CA GLU A 349 -14.07 -11.95 16.97
C GLU A 349 -12.78 -12.24 16.18
N TRP A 350 -11.67 -11.60 16.55
CA TRP A 350 -10.36 -11.84 15.94
C TRP A 350 -9.83 -13.25 16.20
N LEU A 351 -9.97 -13.79 17.42
CA LEU A 351 -9.58 -15.17 17.74
C LEU A 351 -10.45 -16.21 17.00
N ALA A 352 -11.75 -15.97 16.90
CA ALA A 352 -12.66 -16.81 16.11
C ALA A 352 -12.30 -16.77 14.62
N PHE A 353 -11.95 -15.58 14.12
CA PHE A 353 -11.41 -15.38 12.79
C PHE A 353 -10.12 -16.19 12.57
N LEU A 354 -9.14 -16.11 13.49
CA LEU A 354 -7.88 -16.86 13.37
C LEU A 354 -8.13 -18.38 13.30
N ARG A 355 -9.02 -18.92 14.12
CA ARG A 355 -9.36 -20.35 14.12
C ARG A 355 -10.05 -20.77 12.81
N SER A 356 -10.95 -19.95 12.29
CA SER A 356 -11.76 -20.26 11.12
C SER A 356 -11.09 -19.97 9.77
N LYS A 357 -10.02 -19.18 9.75
CA LYS A 357 -9.37 -18.74 8.50
C LYS A 357 -7.85 -18.93 8.48
N HIS A 358 -7.16 -18.80 9.62
CA HIS A 358 -5.70 -18.89 9.67
C HIS A 358 -5.20 -20.28 10.06
N PHE A 359 -5.84 -20.92 11.04
CA PHE A 359 -5.48 -22.24 11.55
C PHE A 359 -6.39 -23.37 11.04
N VAL A 360 -7.08 -23.16 9.91
CA VAL A 360 -7.94 -24.18 9.31
C VAL A 360 -7.11 -25.44 9.01
N GLY A 361 -7.57 -26.58 9.55
CA GLY A 361 -6.90 -27.87 9.36
C GLY A 361 -5.54 -27.99 10.05
N HIS A 362 -5.22 -27.11 11.01
CA HIS A 362 -4.10 -27.26 11.94
C HIS A 362 -4.67 -27.65 13.31
N SER A 363 -4.53 -28.91 13.70
CA SER A 363 -4.70 -29.33 15.09
C SER A 363 -3.41 -29.02 15.86
N CYS A 364 -3.55 -28.70 17.14
CA CYS A 364 -2.38 -28.66 18.03
C CYS A 364 -1.70 -30.04 17.99
N PRO A 365 -0.39 -30.15 17.70
CA PRO A 365 0.33 -31.41 17.82
C PRO A 365 0.14 -31.97 19.23
N GLU A 366 -0.06 -33.29 19.37
CA GLU A 366 -0.36 -33.92 20.68
C GLU A 366 0.72 -33.59 21.72
N ASP A 367 1.97 -33.53 21.29
CA ASP A 367 3.17 -33.19 22.08
C ASP A 367 3.21 -31.73 22.57
N LEU A 368 2.41 -30.84 21.97
CA LEU A 368 2.26 -29.44 22.39
C LEU A 368 0.89 -29.16 23.00
N ALA A 369 0.00 -30.15 23.07
CA ALA A 369 -1.36 -29.98 23.56
C ALA A 369 -1.38 -29.47 25.01
N GLU A 370 -0.48 -29.98 25.85
CA GLU A 370 -0.38 -29.57 27.25
C GLU A 370 0.15 -28.12 27.39
N ALA A 371 1.14 -27.73 26.57
CA ALA A 371 1.67 -26.37 26.52
C ALA A 371 0.64 -25.37 25.97
N CYS A 372 -0.10 -25.74 24.93
CA CYS A 372 -1.21 -24.94 24.41
C CYS A 372 -2.34 -24.82 25.43
N ALA A 373 -2.70 -25.90 26.12
CA ALA A 373 -3.71 -25.84 27.20
C ALA A 373 -3.25 -25.00 28.40
N LEU A 374 -1.94 -24.95 28.69
CA LEU A 374 -1.35 -24.07 29.69
C LEU A 374 -1.39 -22.61 29.25
N LEU A 375 -1.03 -22.31 28.01
CA LEU A 375 -1.10 -20.96 27.43
C LEU A 375 -2.55 -20.47 27.33
N GLU A 376 -3.51 -21.35 27.00
CA GLU A 376 -4.93 -21.02 27.00
C GLU A 376 -5.49 -20.79 28.41
N ARG A 377 -5.03 -21.56 29.41
CA ARG A 377 -5.39 -21.33 30.82
C ARG A 377 -4.77 -20.02 31.34
N ALA A 378 -3.51 -19.75 31.01
CA ALA A 378 -2.83 -18.51 31.36
C ALA A 378 -3.46 -17.29 30.66
N GLY A 379 -3.83 -17.42 29.38
CA GLY A 379 -4.54 -16.38 28.64
C GLY A 379 -5.94 -16.11 29.20
N ARG A 380 -6.67 -17.16 29.61
CA ARG A 380 -7.96 -17.03 30.32
C ARG A 380 -7.81 -16.41 31.70
N ALA A 381 -6.76 -16.76 32.45
CA ALA A 381 -6.47 -16.15 33.75
C ALA A 381 -6.07 -14.66 33.61
N PHE A 382 -5.32 -14.31 32.57
CA PHE A 382 -4.96 -12.92 32.26
C PHE A 382 -6.20 -12.10 31.84
N LEU A 383 -7.07 -12.66 30.99
CA LEU A 383 -8.34 -12.03 30.61
C LEU A 383 -9.35 -11.98 31.77
N GLY A 384 -9.32 -12.95 32.68
CA GLY A 384 -10.14 -13.03 33.88
C GLY A 384 -9.69 -12.07 34.98
N ALA A 385 -8.39 -11.88 35.19
CA ALA A 385 -7.87 -10.91 36.16
C ALA A 385 -8.25 -9.46 35.80
N ALA A 386 -8.30 -9.14 34.50
CA ALA A 386 -8.80 -7.86 34.03
C ALA A 386 -10.34 -7.68 34.17
N LEU A 387 -11.09 -8.65 34.71
CA LEU A 387 -12.50 -8.47 35.12
C LEU A 387 -12.62 -8.02 36.59
N ASP A 388 -11.59 -8.24 37.41
CA ASP A 388 -11.58 -7.86 38.82
C ASP A 388 -10.88 -6.50 39.07
N GLU A 389 -10.12 -5.98 38.10
CA GLU A 389 -9.39 -4.70 38.19
C GLU A 389 -10.23 -3.44 37.84
N ASP A 390 -11.56 -3.51 37.88
CA ASP A 390 -12.38 -2.32 38.17
C ASP A 390 -12.45 -2.02 39.68
N ALA A 391 -11.76 -2.82 40.51
CA ALA A 391 -11.48 -2.51 41.90
C ALA A 391 -9.97 -2.43 42.14
N THR A 392 -9.48 -1.20 42.31
CA THR A 392 -8.19 -0.79 42.88
C THR A 392 -6.95 -0.75 41.96
N SER A 393 -6.38 0.46 41.93
CA SER A 393 -5.15 0.90 41.26
C SER A 393 -3.94 -0.02 41.41
N GLY A 394 -3.06 -0.02 40.39
CA GLY A 394 -1.63 -0.30 40.62
C GLY A 394 -0.88 -0.72 39.37
N ALA A 395 -0.03 0.18 38.88
CA ALA A 395 0.90 -0.06 37.78
C ALA A 395 1.76 -1.33 37.95
N ALA A 396 1.90 -2.12 36.88
CA ALA A 396 2.97 -3.12 36.76
C ALA A 396 3.52 -3.13 35.32
N ALA A 397 4.71 -2.54 35.19
CA ALA A 397 5.46 -2.41 33.95
C ALA A 397 6.10 -3.74 33.51
N ALA A 398 5.81 -4.16 32.28
CA ALA A 398 6.54 -5.24 31.61
C ALA A 398 7.84 -4.71 31.00
N ARG A 399 8.98 -5.24 31.47
CA ARG A 399 10.34 -4.94 31.00
C ARG A 399 10.51 -5.30 29.52
N ARG A 400 10.97 -4.33 28.72
CA ARG A 400 11.49 -4.54 27.35
C ARG A 400 13.00 -4.81 27.41
N PRO A 401 13.56 -5.69 26.57
CA PRO A 401 14.99 -5.78 26.40
C PRO A 401 15.51 -4.68 25.45
N ASP A 402 16.69 -4.19 25.81
CA ASP A 402 17.68 -3.42 25.06
C ASP A 402 17.42 -1.94 24.72
N GLY A 403 18.07 -1.08 25.55
CA GLY A 403 19.01 -0.09 25.03
C GLY A 403 18.46 1.20 24.40
N GLY A 404 17.38 1.78 24.95
CA GLY A 404 16.92 3.11 24.56
C GLY A 404 16.54 3.94 25.78
N ALA A 405 17.14 5.13 25.93
CA ALA A 405 16.77 6.08 26.97
C ALA A 405 15.25 6.24 27.04
N THR A 406 14.70 6.13 28.25
CA THR A 406 13.29 6.34 28.54
C THR A 406 12.82 7.67 27.94
N PRO A 407 11.59 7.74 27.37
CA PRO A 407 10.99 9.03 27.04
C PRO A 407 10.99 9.92 28.29
N PRO A 408 11.22 11.24 28.17
CA PRO A 408 10.76 12.14 29.23
C PRO A 408 9.27 11.84 29.42
N ASP A 409 8.83 11.70 30.67
CA ASP A 409 7.50 11.18 31.05
C ASP A 409 6.45 11.47 29.97
N SER A 410 5.72 10.45 29.55
CA SER A 410 4.60 10.54 28.59
C SER A 410 3.45 11.44 29.06
N THR A 411 3.65 12.19 30.14
CA THR A 411 2.90 13.39 30.47
C THR A 411 3.02 14.42 29.35
N PRO A 412 1.91 15.01 28.87
CA PRO A 412 2.01 16.25 28.10
C PRO A 412 2.89 17.23 28.86
N LEU A 413 3.65 18.08 28.15
CA LEU A 413 4.26 19.25 28.81
C LEU A 413 3.16 19.95 29.62
N ALA A 414 3.50 20.47 30.81
CA ALA A 414 2.61 20.82 31.94
C ALA A 414 1.27 21.54 31.63
N ASP A 415 1.08 22.02 30.40
CA ASP A 415 -0.07 22.77 29.90
C ASP A 415 -0.99 21.94 28.96
N GLY A 416 -0.72 20.66 28.66
CA GLY A 416 -1.56 19.83 27.78
C GLY A 416 -1.47 20.16 26.27
N THR A 417 -0.74 21.21 25.92
CA THR A 417 -0.70 21.83 24.59
C THR A 417 0.24 21.14 23.61
N TYR A 418 1.22 20.37 24.08
CA TYR A 418 2.21 19.69 23.25
C TYR A 418 2.36 18.22 23.59
N THR A 419 2.55 17.39 22.55
CA THR A 419 2.72 15.95 22.61
C THR A 419 4.04 15.53 21.94
N TRP A 420 4.78 14.62 22.59
CA TRP A 420 6.02 14.05 22.03
C TRP A 420 5.71 13.01 20.95
N ILE A 421 6.36 13.12 19.79
CA ILE A 421 6.13 12.22 18.64
C ILE A 421 7.31 11.28 18.31
N GLY A 422 8.48 11.48 18.96
CA GLY A 422 9.64 10.60 18.82
C GLY A 422 10.99 11.32 18.91
N LYS A 423 12.07 10.54 18.85
CA LYS A 423 13.45 11.04 18.94
C LYS A 423 14.08 11.20 17.55
N LEU A 424 14.62 12.39 17.26
CA LEU A 424 15.26 12.72 15.99
C LEU A 424 16.79 12.51 16.05
N GLY A 425 17.22 11.26 16.24
CA GLY A 425 18.66 10.94 16.33
C GLY A 425 19.34 11.64 17.53
N PRO A 426 20.57 12.18 17.37
CA PRO A 426 21.28 12.86 18.47
C PRO A 426 20.68 14.23 18.84
N HIS A 427 19.76 14.77 18.03
CA HIS A 427 19.23 16.13 18.16
C HIS A 427 18.03 16.26 19.13
N GLY A 428 17.73 15.23 19.92
CA GLY A 428 16.70 15.28 20.96
C GLY A 428 15.31 14.80 20.52
N TRP A 429 14.34 14.97 21.42
CA TRP A 429 12.94 14.61 21.21
C TRP A 429 12.19 15.74 20.48
N VAL A 430 11.18 15.38 19.69
CA VAL A 430 10.33 16.35 18.97
C VAL A 430 8.95 16.42 19.63
N ALA A 431 8.58 17.62 20.11
CA ALA A 431 7.27 17.94 20.63
C ALA A 431 6.50 18.78 19.60
N LEU A 432 5.22 18.44 19.38
CA LEU A 432 4.32 19.14 18.47
C LEU A 432 3.02 19.53 19.20
N PRO A 433 2.29 20.56 18.73
CA PRO A 433 0.97 20.88 19.28
C PRO A 433 0.07 19.65 19.31
N SER A 434 -0.68 19.44 20.40
CA SER A 434 -1.44 18.20 20.64
C SER A 434 -2.45 17.89 19.53
N ASP A 435 -3.13 18.91 18.99
CA ASP A 435 -4.04 18.76 17.85
C ASP A 435 -3.30 18.28 16.59
N TYR A 436 -2.17 18.90 16.27
CA TYR A 436 -1.35 18.48 15.13
C TYR A 436 -0.78 17.08 15.32
N ALA A 437 -0.27 16.76 16.52
CA ALA A 437 0.27 15.44 16.83
C ALA A 437 -0.78 14.34 16.69
N ALA A 438 -2.01 14.58 17.15
CA ALA A 438 -3.13 13.64 17.01
C ALA A 438 -3.50 13.40 15.54
N VAL A 439 -3.65 14.48 14.77
CA VAL A 439 -3.96 14.40 13.33
C VAL A 439 -2.84 13.69 12.56
N LEU A 440 -1.59 14.05 12.85
CA LEU A 440 -0.39 13.45 12.29
C LEU A 440 -0.36 11.94 12.55
N ALA A 441 -0.64 11.50 13.78
CA ALA A 441 -0.66 10.09 14.14
C ALA A 441 -1.76 9.31 13.40
N ALA A 442 -2.97 9.86 13.31
CA ALA A 442 -4.07 9.26 12.56
C ALA A 442 -3.73 9.11 11.07
N CYS A 443 -3.20 10.17 10.45
CA CYS A 443 -2.78 10.15 9.05
C CYS A 443 -1.61 9.20 8.79
N ALA A 444 -0.60 9.17 9.67
CA ALA A 444 0.55 8.28 9.56
C ALA A 444 0.14 6.80 9.61
N ALA A 445 -0.82 6.45 10.47
CA ALA A 445 -1.38 5.11 10.52
C ALA A 445 -2.02 4.70 9.18
N HIS A 446 -2.75 5.59 8.50
CA HIS A 446 -3.40 5.30 7.22
C HIS A 446 -2.41 5.00 6.09
N VAL A 447 -1.18 5.46 6.20
CA VAL A 447 -0.13 5.22 5.21
C VAL A 447 1.06 4.42 5.76
N TRP A 448 0.83 3.61 6.80
CA TRP A 448 1.79 2.63 7.35
C TRP A 448 3.19 3.21 7.63
N CYS A 449 3.26 4.44 8.13
CA CYS A 449 4.51 5.06 8.57
C CYS A 449 4.42 5.55 10.02
N THR A 450 5.58 5.85 10.62
CA THR A 450 5.59 6.43 11.97
C THR A 450 5.17 7.90 11.93
N PRO A 451 4.62 8.47 13.03
CA PRO A 451 4.32 9.90 13.10
C PRO A 451 5.55 10.77 12.82
N LEU A 452 6.72 10.39 13.35
CA LEU A 452 7.98 11.10 13.10
C LEU A 452 8.36 11.10 11.63
N THR A 453 8.22 9.95 10.96
CA THR A 453 8.43 9.82 9.53
C THR A 453 7.47 10.72 8.76
N MET A 454 6.19 10.73 9.11
CA MET A 454 5.18 11.56 8.45
C MET A 454 5.51 13.05 8.61
N HIS A 455 5.91 13.47 9.81
CA HIS A 455 6.28 14.86 10.07
C HIS A 455 7.45 15.31 9.18
N ARG A 456 8.45 14.46 8.97
CA ARG A 456 9.54 14.74 8.01
C ARG A 456 9.02 14.92 6.58
N MET A 457 8.04 14.12 6.16
CA MET A 457 7.44 14.28 4.82
C MET A 457 6.68 15.60 4.69
N VAL A 458 5.98 16.03 5.75
CA VAL A 458 5.34 17.36 5.80
C VAL A 458 6.38 18.47 5.63
N LEU A 459 7.50 18.41 6.36
CA LEU A 459 8.58 19.39 6.22
C LEU A 459 9.17 19.42 4.80
N GLU A 460 9.29 18.28 4.12
CA GLU A 460 9.75 18.24 2.72
C GLU A 460 8.81 18.99 1.78
N VAL A 461 7.48 18.85 1.97
CA VAL A 461 6.48 19.60 1.21
C VAL A 461 6.58 21.08 1.53
N ASP A 462 6.70 21.44 2.81
CA ASP A 462 6.85 22.85 3.23
C ASP A 462 8.09 23.50 2.60
N TRP A 463 9.24 22.83 2.64
CA TRP A 463 10.45 23.32 2.00
C TRP A 463 10.33 23.43 0.49
N ALA A 464 9.56 22.54 -0.16
CA ALA A 464 9.25 22.66 -1.58
C ALA A 464 8.36 23.88 -1.88
N MET A 465 7.40 24.19 -1.02
CA MET A 465 6.56 25.39 -1.10
C MET A 465 7.41 26.66 -0.95
N VAL A 466 8.18 26.78 0.12
CA VAL A 466 9.06 27.94 0.37
C VAL A 466 10.01 28.18 -0.80
N ARG A 467 10.62 27.12 -1.35
CA ARG A 467 11.50 27.24 -2.54
C ARG A 467 10.75 27.77 -3.76
N THR A 468 9.50 27.37 -3.94
CA THR A 468 8.66 27.81 -5.05
C THR A 468 8.25 29.27 -4.86
N GLU A 469 7.86 29.66 -3.65
CA GLU A 469 7.53 31.06 -3.31
C GLU A 469 8.72 31.98 -3.51
N VAL A 470 9.90 31.61 -3.00
CA VAL A 470 11.14 32.39 -3.21
C VAL A 470 11.48 32.52 -4.69
N LYS A 471 11.30 31.44 -5.47
CA LYS A 471 11.53 31.47 -6.92
C LYS A 471 10.55 32.40 -7.62
N VAL A 472 9.26 32.32 -7.30
CA VAL A 472 8.22 33.19 -7.89
C VAL A 472 8.44 34.65 -7.50
N ALA A 473 8.82 34.94 -6.25
CA ALA A 473 9.16 36.29 -5.80
C ALA A 473 10.35 36.83 -6.59
N TYR A 474 11.42 36.04 -6.73
CA TYR A 474 12.59 36.43 -7.53
C TYR A 474 12.24 36.69 -9.00
N GLU A 475 11.42 35.83 -9.62
CA GLU A 475 10.96 36.03 -11.00
C GLU A 475 10.04 37.25 -11.14
N ALA A 476 9.19 37.53 -10.14
CA ALA A 476 8.33 38.71 -10.11
C ALA A 476 9.15 40.00 -10.01
N ASP A 477 10.13 40.04 -9.11
CA ASP A 477 11.06 41.17 -8.93
C ASP A 477 11.90 41.40 -10.19
N ALA A 478 12.35 40.32 -10.86
CA ALA A 478 13.06 40.42 -12.13
C ALA A 478 12.20 40.96 -13.28
N MET A 479 10.88 40.70 -13.26
CA MET A 479 9.93 41.16 -14.28
C MET A 479 9.35 42.56 -14.01
N GLU A 480 9.46 43.06 -12.78
CA GLU A 480 9.00 44.40 -12.40
C GLU A 480 9.65 45.55 -13.20
N PRO A 481 10.98 45.60 -13.42
CA PRO A 481 11.59 46.65 -14.24
C PRO A 481 11.11 46.61 -15.70
N LEU A 482 10.90 45.42 -16.27
CA LEU A 482 10.39 45.26 -17.64
C LEU A 482 8.94 45.75 -17.77
N LYS A 483 8.09 45.54 -16.75
CA LYS A 483 6.73 46.09 -16.71
C LYS A 483 6.74 47.62 -16.61
N LEU A 484 7.63 48.17 -15.78
CA LEU A 484 7.80 49.63 -15.63
C LEU A 484 8.30 50.28 -16.92
N GLU A 485 9.22 49.66 -17.65
CA GLU A 485 9.69 50.14 -18.96
C GLU A 485 8.57 50.17 -19.99
N ARG A 486 7.78 49.09 -20.07
CA ARG A 486 6.62 49.03 -20.97
C ARG A 486 5.58 50.11 -20.65
N ILE A 487 5.27 50.35 -19.38
CA ILE A 487 4.36 51.43 -18.96
C ILE A 487 4.92 52.81 -19.33
N ARG A 488 6.24 53.01 -19.22
CA ARG A 488 6.91 54.26 -19.64
C ARG A 488 6.87 54.44 -21.16
N GLU A 489 7.00 53.38 -21.94
CA GLU A 489 6.86 53.41 -23.40
C GLU A 489 5.43 53.73 -23.83
N GLU A 490 4.44 53.04 -23.26
CA GLU A 490 3.02 53.33 -23.52
C GLU A 490 2.65 54.77 -23.11
N GLY A 491 3.21 55.26 -21.98
CA GLY A 491 3.07 56.65 -21.55
C GLY A 491 3.71 57.66 -22.52
N ARG A 492 4.88 57.35 -23.09
CA ARG A 492 5.54 58.18 -24.12
C ARG A 492 4.71 58.26 -25.39
N LEU A 493 4.23 57.13 -25.89
CA LEU A 493 3.37 57.06 -27.08
C LEU A 493 2.08 57.87 -26.90
N LEU A 494 1.44 57.79 -25.73
CA LEU A 494 0.26 58.60 -25.42
C LEU A 494 0.55 60.10 -25.38
N GLN A 495 1.75 60.50 -24.90
CA GLN A 495 2.16 61.89 -24.92
C GLN A 495 2.45 62.39 -26.34
N GLU A 496 3.09 61.57 -27.18
CA GLU A 496 3.32 61.86 -28.60
C GLU A 496 2.00 62.00 -29.36
N MET A 497 1.07 61.06 -29.21
CA MET A 497 -0.27 61.16 -29.80
C MET A 497 -1.04 62.40 -29.33
N ARG A 498 -0.97 62.75 -28.05
CA ARG A 498 -1.58 64.00 -27.53
C ARG A 498 -0.91 65.25 -28.10
N LYS A 499 0.39 65.21 -28.36
CA LYS A 499 1.11 66.31 -29.00
C LYS A 499 0.70 66.43 -30.46
N GLU A 500 0.71 65.34 -31.22
CA GLU A 500 0.27 65.30 -32.62
C GLU A 500 -1.18 65.75 -32.77
N PHE A 501 -2.07 65.32 -31.87
CA PHE A 501 -3.46 65.75 -31.84
C PHE A 501 -3.56 67.27 -31.61
N ARG A 502 -2.84 67.82 -30.63
CA ARG A 502 -2.80 69.28 -30.39
C ARG A 502 -2.21 70.05 -31.58
N ASP A 503 -1.15 69.54 -32.20
CA ASP A 503 -0.52 70.15 -33.37
C ASP A 503 -1.45 70.09 -34.60
N ALA A 504 -2.25 69.03 -34.73
CA ALA A 504 -3.30 68.92 -35.75
C ALA A 504 -4.44 69.93 -35.51
N LEU A 505 -4.91 70.08 -34.26
CA LEU A 505 -5.90 71.08 -33.90
C LEU A 505 -5.42 72.51 -34.18
N ALA A 506 -4.17 72.81 -33.81
CA ALA A 506 -3.55 74.11 -34.07
C ALA A 506 -3.46 74.42 -35.58
N ARG A 507 -3.14 73.43 -36.42
CA ARG A 507 -3.13 73.57 -37.89
C ARG A 507 -4.52 73.84 -38.48
N MET A 508 -5.57 73.37 -37.82
CA MET A 508 -6.96 73.62 -38.21
C MET A 508 -7.53 74.90 -37.60
N GLY A 509 -6.75 75.66 -36.82
CA GLY A 509 -7.21 76.87 -36.13
C GLY A 509 -8.20 76.59 -34.99
N LEU A 510 -8.27 75.36 -34.51
CA LEU A 510 -9.17 74.91 -33.45
C LEU A 510 -8.40 74.78 -32.12
N THR A 511 -9.07 75.08 -31.02
CA THR A 511 -8.57 74.84 -29.65
C THR A 511 -9.16 73.55 -29.09
N GLU A 512 -8.49 72.90 -28.14
CA GLU A 512 -9.06 71.71 -27.47
C GLU A 512 -10.42 71.99 -26.81
N GLU A 513 -10.64 73.23 -26.36
CA GLU A 513 -11.93 73.68 -25.82
C GLU A 513 -13.03 73.75 -26.89
N THR A 514 -12.72 74.20 -28.11
CA THR A 514 -13.72 74.26 -29.19
C THR A 514 -14.16 72.86 -29.64
N VAL A 515 -13.25 71.89 -29.65
CA VAL A 515 -13.57 70.48 -29.96
C VAL A 515 -14.35 69.81 -28.83
N ARG A 516 -13.99 70.04 -27.56
CA ARG A 516 -14.76 69.52 -26.42
C ARG A 516 -16.19 70.07 -26.38
N MET A 517 -16.39 71.33 -26.75
CA MET A 517 -17.75 71.90 -26.84
C MET A 517 -18.58 71.40 -28.03
N HIS A 518 -17.96 70.82 -29.07
CA HIS A 518 -18.67 70.21 -30.20
C HIS A 518 -18.91 68.70 -30.02
N ALA A 519 -18.16 68.05 -29.12
CA ALA A 519 -18.26 66.62 -28.84
C ALA A 519 -19.23 66.28 -27.69
N ALA A 520 -19.59 67.26 -26.87
CA ALA A 520 -20.68 67.21 -25.89
C ALA A 520 -21.97 67.70 -26.55
#